data_AF-X1GBR6-F1
#
_entry.id   AF-X1GBR6-F1
#
_cell.length_a   1.000
_cell.length_b   1.000
_cell.length_c   1.000
_cell.angle_alpha   90.00
_cell.angle_beta   90.00
_cell.angle_gamma   90.00
#
_symmetry.space_group_name_H-M   'P 1'
#
loop_
_entity.id
_entity.type
_entity.pdbx_description
1 polymer ?
#
loop_
_entity_poly.entity_id
_entity_poly.type
_entity_poly.pdbx_seq_one_letter_code
_entity_poly.pdbx_strand_id
1 'polypeptide(L)'
;MGDGELKAIIMAAGPTSEGFGFPPDSKPKCLFHFQGEVLLEGQVRVLREAGINDIVIVAGYKIEMVQEFNKDRQLGLNVLYNPSAASDKEGSRGWVKGLETAKVGVKKADDDVLLIFGDVILVVESIQKIVEDENQCSSIYSGHGYQLYKVPKALIPALIDHPGRGGGMIDLHDFCIKNGGIRMVVGSRPGKDAWMKKCETKWLNAPVLQDVDYFYQTDEGVVQGMSPGKYTAWLKEQEAKGIRYSGWVPVKK
;
A
#
# COMPACT_ATOMS: atom_id res chain seq x y z
N MET A 1 -15.94 15.91 16.16
CA MET A 1 -15.32 15.25 14.99
C MET A 1 -16.46 14.95 14.04
N GLY A 2 -16.33 15.32 12.77
CA GLY A 2 -17.44 15.28 11.82
C GLY A 2 -17.88 13.85 11.53
N ASP A 3 -19.17 13.69 11.30
CA ASP A 3 -19.88 12.44 11.00
C ASP A 3 -19.56 11.91 9.58
N GLY A 4 -18.31 12.07 9.15
CA GLY A 4 -17.82 11.71 7.83
C GLY A 4 -17.29 10.28 7.80
N GLU A 5 -17.73 9.47 6.83
CA GLU A 5 -17.21 8.12 6.62
C GLU A 5 -15.87 8.20 5.84
N LEU A 6 -14.78 7.76 6.48
CA LEU A 6 -13.47 7.65 5.83
C LEU A 6 -13.57 6.82 4.54
N LYS A 7 -13.01 7.33 3.44
CA LYS A 7 -13.03 6.67 2.13
C LYS A 7 -11.73 5.98 1.82
N ALA A 8 -11.76 4.74 1.32
CA ALA A 8 -10.55 4.06 0.85
C ALA A 8 -10.37 4.19 -0.67
N ILE A 9 -9.14 4.46 -1.10
CA ILE A 9 -8.74 4.52 -2.49
C ILE A 9 -7.59 3.54 -2.72
N ILE A 10 -7.89 2.46 -3.41
CA ILE A 10 -6.91 1.45 -3.83
C ILE A 10 -6.27 1.91 -5.15
N MET A 11 -4.97 2.20 -5.11
CA MET A 11 -4.15 2.64 -6.23
C MET A 11 -3.56 1.43 -6.95
N ALA A 12 -4.18 1.02 -8.05
CA ALA A 12 -3.84 -0.18 -8.81
C ALA A 12 -3.69 0.08 -10.32
N ALA A 13 -3.27 1.29 -10.69
CA ALA A 13 -3.24 1.72 -12.09
C ALA A 13 -1.99 1.28 -12.87
N GLY A 14 -0.89 1.00 -12.16
CA GLY A 14 0.40 0.63 -12.73
C GLY A 14 0.47 -0.79 -13.31
N PRO A 15 1.38 -1.06 -14.26
CA PRO A 15 1.60 -2.40 -14.78
C PRO A 15 2.29 -3.33 -13.78
N THR A 16 2.17 -4.62 -14.05
CA THR A 16 2.94 -5.65 -13.32
C THR A 16 4.34 -5.74 -13.92
N SER A 17 5.26 -4.98 -13.34
CA SER A 17 6.67 -4.96 -13.76
C SER A 17 7.42 -6.21 -13.30
N GLU A 18 8.42 -6.62 -14.09
CA GLU A 18 9.42 -7.63 -13.70
C GLU A 18 10.11 -7.24 -12.37
N GLY A 19 10.49 -8.23 -11.55
CA GLY A 19 11.26 -8.03 -10.32
C GLY A 19 10.47 -8.03 -9.00
N PHE A 20 9.16 -8.26 -9.01
CA PHE A 20 8.32 -8.34 -7.80
C PHE A 20 7.71 -9.74 -7.54
N GLY A 21 8.28 -10.80 -8.14
CA GLY A 21 7.79 -12.17 -7.97
C GLY A 21 6.44 -12.47 -8.65
N PHE A 22 5.90 -11.52 -9.42
CA PHE A 22 4.71 -11.70 -10.24
C PHE A 22 5.07 -12.02 -11.69
N PRO A 23 4.35 -12.94 -12.36
CA PRO A 23 4.44 -13.12 -13.80
C PRO A 23 4.18 -11.77 -14.52
N PRO A 24 5.19 -11.19 -15.19
CA PRO A 24 5.04 -9.92 -15.89
C PRO A 24 3.98 -10.07 -16.99
N ASP A 25 3.41 -8.93 -17.38
CA ASP A 25 2.47 -8.82 -18.50
C ASP A 25 1.21 -9.71 -18.46
N SER A 26 0.87 -10.31 -17.31
CA SER A 26 -0.26 -11.23 -17.20
C SER A 26 -1.56 -10.53 -16.79
N LYS A 27 -1.59 -9.97 -15.58
CA LYS A 27 -2.75 -9.30 -14.98
C LYS A 27 -2.30 -8.20 -14.01
N PRO A 28 -3.18 -7.26 -13.62
CA PRO A 28 -2.89 -6.24 -12.60
C PRO A 28 -2.43 -6.87 -11.28
N LYS A 29 -1.48 -6.23 -10.59
CA LYS A 29 -0.91 -6.75 -9.33
C LYS A 29 -1.96 -7.07 -8.26
N CYS A 30 -2.99 -6.22 -8.16
CA CYS A 30 -4.09 -6.41 -7.20
C CYS A 30 -4.90 -7.69 -7.44
N LEU A 31 -4.78 -8.34 -8.60
CA LEU A 31 -5.51 -9.58 -8.92
C LEU A 31 -4.68 -10.85 -8.66
N PHE A 32 -3.48 -10.75 -8.09
CA PHE A 32 -2.72 -11.93 -7.68
C PHE A 32 -3.20 -12.50 -6.35
N HIS A 33 -2.94 -13.80 -6.17
CA HIS A 33 -3.27 -14.50 -4.93
C HIS A 33 -2.14 -14.36 -3.92
N PHE A 34 -2.54 -14.33 -2.66
CA PHE A 34 -1.72 -14.35 -1.48
C PHE A 34 -2.43 -15.22 -0.44
N GLN A 35 -1.78 -16.30 0.02
CA GLN A 35 -2.41 -17.32 0.88
C GLN A 35 -3.76 -17.87 0.36
N GLY A 36 -3.95 -17.93 -0.96
CA GLY A 36 -5.20 -18.41 -1.54
C GLY A 36 -6.34 -17.37 -1.62
N GLU A 37 -6.11 -16.14 -1.16
CA GLU A 37 -7.02 -15.00 -1.33
C GLU A 37 -6.46 -14.03 -2.37
N VAL A 38 -7.30 -13.41 -3.22
CA VAL A 38 -6.81 -12.37 -4.13
C VAL A 38 -6.52 -11.09 -3.35
N LEU A 39 -5.41 -10.41 -3.63
CA LEU A 39 -4.99 -9.20 -2.91
C LEU A 39 -6.12 -8.16 -2.83
N LEU A 40 -6.81 -7.88 -3.94
CA LEU A 40 -7.95 -6.98 -3.97
C LEU A 40 -9.10 -7.44 -3.06
N GLU A 41 -9.41 -8.74 -3.02
CA GLU A 41 -10.45 -9.29 -2.14
C GLU A 41 -10.06 -9.10 -0.67
N GLY A 42 -8.83 -9.46 -0.32
CA GLY A 42 -8.32 -9.31 1.04
C GLY A 42 -8.28 -7.86 1.49
N GLN A 43 -7.89 -6.93 0.62
CA GLN A 43 -7.95 -5.49 0.91
C GLN A 43 -9.37 -5.03 1.19
N VAL A 44 -10.33 -5.38 0.32
CA VAL A 44 -11.74 -4.99 0.47
C VAL A 44 -12.34 -5.58 1.75
N ARG A 45 -12.06 -6.85 2.05
CA ARG A 45 -12.51 -7.52 3.27
C ARG A 45 -11.98 -6.81 4.52
N VAL A 46 -10.67 -6.57 4.58
CA VAL A 46 -10.04 -5.90 5.73
C VAL A 46 -10.56 -4.47 5.93
N LEU A 47 -10.76 -3.71 4.85
CA LEU A 47 -11.31 -2.36 4.92
C LEU A 47 -12.73 -2.36 5.50
N ARG A 48 -13.58 -3.28 5.04
CA ARG A 48 -14.95 -3.44 5.55
C ARG A 48 -14.98 -3.89 7.01
N GLU A 49 -14.12 -4.84 7.38
CA GLU A 49 -13.96 -5.27 8.78
C GLU A 49 -13.51 -4.11 9.68
N ALA A 50 -12.72 -3.16 9.14
CA ALA A 50 -12.34 -1.93 9.83
C ALA A 50 -13.39 -0.80 9.75
N GLY A 51 -14.57 -1.06 9.18
CA GLY A 51 -15.67 -0.10 9.07
C GLY A 51 -15.64 0.82 7.85
N ILE A 52 -14.71 0.62 6.92
CA ILE A 52 -14.57 1.44 5.70
C ILE A 52 -15.32 0.77 4.54
N ASN A 53 -16.48 1.33 4.19
CA ASN A 53 -17.37 0.76 3.17
C ASN A 53 -17.33 1.47 1.81
N ASP A 54 -17.04 2.78 1.78
CA ASP A 54 -16.81 3.52 0.52
C ASP A 54 -15.38 3.25 0.02
N ILE A 55 -15.28 2.32 -0.94
CA ILE A 55 -14.02 1.85 -1.50
C ILE A 55 -13.99 2.10 -3.00
N VAL A 56 -13.02 2.92 -3.41
CA VAL A 56 -12.69 3.22 -4.80
C VAL A 56 -11.44 2.45 -5.19
N ILE A 57 -11.39 1.93 -6.41
CA ILE A 57 -10.15 1.42 -7.03
C ILE A 57 -9.82 2.27 -8.25
N VAL A 58 -8.60 2.81 -8.29
CA VAL A 58 -8.04 3.48 -9.46
C VAL A 58 -7.22 2.48 -10.24
N ALA A 59 -7.70 2.08 -11.41
CA ALA A 59 -7.08 1.09 -12.29
C ALA A 59 -6.65 1.73 -13.62
N GLY A 60 -5.76 1.06 -14.35
CA GLY A 60 -5.14 1.58 -15.57
C GLY A 60 -4.71 0.43 -16.47
N TYR A 61 -3.59 -0.21 -16.12
CA TYR A 61 -3.14 -1.42 -16.80
C TYR A 61 -4.19 -2.53 -16.71
N LYS A 62 -4.64 -3.06 -17.86
CA LYS A 62 -5.65 -4.13 -17.98
C LYS A 62 -6.88 -3.90 -17.07
N ILE A 63 -7.39 -2.67 -17.06
CA ILE A 63 -8.53 -2.25 -16.23
C ILE A 63 -9.76 -3.14 -16.42
N GLU A 64 -9.94 -3.69 -17.61
CA GLU A 64 -11.02 -4.59 -17.98
C GLU A 64 -11.04 -5.82 -17.06
N MET A 65 -9.86 -6.38 -16.76
CA MET A 65 -9.74 -7.51 -15.80
C MET A 65 -10.15 -7.10 -14.38
N VAL A 66 -9.86 -5.86 -13.96
CA VAL A 66 -10.28 -5.35 -12.65
C VAL A 66 -11.80 -5.16 -12.61
N GLN A 67 -12.39 -4.64 -13.69
CA GLN A 67 -13.84 -4.44 -13.81
C GLN A 67 -14.60 -5.77 -13.83
N GLU A 68 -14.14 -6.74 -14.62
CA GLU A 68 -14.69 -8.10 -14.66
C GLU A 68 -14.61 -8.76 -13.28
N PHE A 69 -13.44 -8.72 -12.65
CA PHE A 69 -13.24 -9.29 -11.32
C PHE A 69 -14.13 -8.63 -10.26
N ASN A 70 -14.22 -7.29 -10.25
CA ASN A 70 -15.10 -6.53 -9.34
C ASN A 70 -16.57 -6.95 -9.49
N LYS A 71 -17.03 -7.18 -10.73
CA LYS A 71 -18.39 -7.63 -11.04
C LYS A 71 -18.62 -9.08 -10.62
N ASP A 72 -17.74 -9.99 -11.02
CA ASP A 72 -17.87 -11.44 -10.77
C ASP A 72 -17.85 -11.77 -9.29
N ARG A 73 -16.99 -11.08 -8.53
CA ARG A 73 -16.88 -11.21 -7.08
C ARG A 73 -17.87 -10.34 -6.31
N GLN A 74 -18.65 -9.52 -7.00
CA GLN A 74 -19.62 -8.60 -6.40
C GLN A 74 -18.98 -7.72 -5.32
N LEU A 75 -17.76 -7.24 -5.55
CA LEU A 75 -17.03 -6.43 -4.58
C LEU A 75 -17.64 -5.03 -4.43
N GLY A 76 -18.45 -4.56 -5.38
CA GLY A 76 -19.16 -3.29 -5.27
C GLY A 76 -18.25 -2.06 -5.29
N LEU A 77 -17.02 -2.17 -5.82
CA LEU A 77 -16.07 -1.06 -5.86
C LEU A 77 -16.43 -0.08 -6.98
N ASN A 78 -16.20 1.21 -6.72
CA ASN A 78 -16.19 2.21 -7.78
C ASN A 78 -14.85 2.18 -8.51
N VAL A 79 -14.86 1.89 -9.81
CA VAL A 79 -13.63 1.77 -10.62
C VAL A 79 -13.38 3.06 -11.38
N LEU A 80 -12.29 3.75 -11.05
CA LEU A 80 -11.81 4.92 -11.78
C LEU A 80 -10.66 4.54 -12.71
N TYR A 81 -10.60 5.19 -13.86
CA TYR A 81 -9.54 4.95 -14.85
C TYR A 81 -8.45 6.01 -14.77
N ASN A 82 -7.19 5.55 -14.66
CA ASN A 82 -6.00 6.37 -14.85
C ASN A 82 -5.16 5.87 -16.04
N PRO A 83 -5.33 6.45 -17.25
CA PRO A 83 -4.56 6.04 -18.44
C PRO A 83 -3.07 6.34 -18.32
N SER A 84 -2.68 7.37 -17.58
CA SER A 84 -1.29 7.85 -17.49
C SER A 84 -0.36 6.88 -16.77
N ALA A 85 -0.92 5.97 -15.98
CA ALA A 85 -0.20 4.93 -15.25
C ALA A 85 -0.31 3.56 -15.92
N ALA A 86 -1.07 3.42 -17.02
CA ALA A 86 -1.40 2.13 -17.61
C ALA A 86 -0.24 1.45 -18.37
N SER A 87 0.90 2.13 -18.57
CA SER A 87 2.07 1.56 -19.24
C SER A 87 3.39 2.11 -18.71
N ASP A 88 4.44 1.28 -18.74
CA ASP A 88 5.82 1.66 -18.40
C ASP A 88 6.60 2.25 -19.59
N LYS A 89 5.94 2.51 -20.74
CA LYS A 89 6.58 2.91 -22.02
C LYS A 89 7.40 4.20 -21.95
N GLU A 90 7.29 4.95 -20.87
CA GLU A 90 7.96 6.24 -20.65
C GLU A 90 9.20 6.13 -19.73
N GLY A 91 9.77 4.92 -19.56
CA GLY A 91 10.94 4.70 -18.69
C GLY A 91 10.69 4.95 -17.21
N SER A 92 9.46 5.34 -16.85
CA SER A 92 8.98 5.60 -15.51
C SER A 92 8.38 4.29 -14.99
N ARG A 93 9.09 3.61 -14.10
CA ARG A 93 8.56 2.45 -13.35
C ARG A 93 7.23 2.84 -12.71
N GLY A 94 6.16 2.05 -12.85
CA GLY A 94 4.78 2.38 -12.42
C GLY A 94 4.58 3.13 -11.08
N TRP A 95 5.48 2.96 -10.10
CA TRP A 95 5.53 3.75 -8.85
C TRP A 95 5.61 5.27 -9.05
N VAL A 96 6.27 5.73 -10.11
CA VAL A 96 6.47 7.16 -10.44
C VAL A 96 5.14 7.89 -10.64
N LYS A 97 4.10 7.17 -11.09
CA LYS A 97 2.76 7.71 -11.33
C LYS A 97 1.82 7.51 -10.13
N GLY A 98 2.36 7.16 -8.96
CA GLY A 98 1.59 6.99 -7.72
C GLY A 98 0.85 8.26 -7.29
N LEU A 99 1.50 9.43 -7.38
CA LEU A 99 0.85 10.71 -7.08
C LEU A 99 -0.34 10.99 -8.02
N GLU A 100 -0.16 10.81 -9.33
CA GLU A 100 -1.24 11.02 -10.30
C GLU A 100 -2.40 10.04 -10.10
N THR A 101 -2.10 8.80 -9.72
CA THR A 101 -3.12 7.81 -9.35
C THR A 101 -3.90 8.24 -8.12
N ALA A 102 -3.21 8.76 -7.09
CA ALA A 102 -3.87 9.33 -5.92
C ALA A 102 -4.77 10.52 -6.30
N LYS A 103 -4.28 11.45 -7.13
CA LYS A 103 -5.06 12.61 -7.62
C LYS A 103 -6.34 12.20 -8.33
N VAL A 104 -6.28 11.17 -9.18
CA VAL A 104 -7.47 10.61 -9.85
C VAL A 104 -8.47 10.09 -8.82
N GLY A 105 -7.99 9.35 -7.81
CA GLY A 105 -8.81 8.78 -6.76
C GLY A 105 -9.52 9.82 -5.89
N VAL A 106 -8.81 10.86 -5.47
CA VAL A 106 -9.33 11.87 -4.53
C VAL A 106 -10.21 12.94 -5.18
N LYS A 107 -10.25 13.02 -6.52
CA LYS A 107 -10.93 14.11 -7.24
C LYS A 107 -12.41 14.29 -6.88
N LYS A 108 -13.09 13.20 -6.49
CA LYS A 108 -14.50 13.21 -6.06
C LYS A 108 -14.67 12.83 -4.59
N ALA A 109 -13.57 12.79 -3.83
CA ALA A 109 -13.65 12.52 -2.41
C ALA A 109 -14.17 13.75 -1.68
N ASP A 110 -15.15 13.51 -0.82
CA ASP A 110 -15.90 14.46 -0.02
C ASP A 110 -15.67 14.23 1.48
N ASP A 111 -14.74 13.36 1.83
CA ASP A 111 -14.34 12.99 3.18
C ASP A 111 -12.82 12.77 3.25
N ASP A 112 -12.33 12.47 4.45
CA ASP A 112 -10.97 11.99 4.64
C ASP A 112 -10.73 10.73 3.77
N VAL A 113 -9.51 10.58 3.26
CA VAL A 113 -9.16 9.47 2.37
C VAL A 113 -8.01 8.64 2.91
N LEU A 114 -8.12 7.34 2.70
CA LEU A 114 -7.09 6.35 2.90
C LEU A 114 -6.57 5.87 1.54
N LEU A 115 -5.39 6.36 1.13
CA LEU A 115 -4.70 5.96 -0.10
C LEU A 115 -3.89 4.69 0.15
N ILE A 116 -4.13 3.64 -0.62
CA ILE A 116 -3.55 2.30 -0.41
C ILE A 116 -3.00 1.79 -1.73
N PHE A 117 -1.78 1.25 -1.78
CA PHE A 117 -1.32 0.57 -3.00
C PHE A 117 -1.99 -0.79 -3.18
N GLY A 118 -2.35 -1.13 -4.42
CA GLY A 118 -3.06 -2.37 -4.75
C GLY A 118 -2.25 -3.66 -4.58
N ASP A 119 -0.96 -3.58 -4.27
CA ASP A 119 -0.08 -4.73 -4.01
C ASP A 119 0.28 -4.92 -2.52
N VAL A 120 -0.42 -4.22 -1.63
CA VAL A 120 -0.16 -4.23 -0.19
C VAL A 120 -1.16 -5.14 0.54
N ILE A 121 -0.66 -5.99 1.43
CA ILE A 121 -1.52 -6.74 2.35
C ILE A 121 -1.93 -5.85 3.51
N LEU A 122 -3.22 -5.83 3.81
CA LEU A 122 -3.80 -5.07 4.91
C LEU A 122 -4.11 -5.98 6.09
N VAL A 123 -4.20 -5.34 7.25
CA VAL A 123 -4.44 -5.97 8.54
C VAL A 123 -5.41 -5.06 9.28
N VAL A 124 -6.47 -5.63 9.85
CA VAL A 124 -7.58 -4.86 10.42
C VAL A 124 -7.09 -3.92 11.51
N GLU A 125 -6.25 -4.42 12.41
CA GLU A 125 -5.69 -3.67 13.54
C GLU A 125 -4.85 -2.47 13.07
N SER A 126 -4.09 -2.64 11.98
CA SER A 126 -3.32 -1.54 11.39
C SER A 126 -4.22 -0.45 10.82
N ILE A 127 -5.29 -0.86 10.12
CA ILE A 127 -6.26 0.09 9.56
C ILE A 127 -7.01 0.83 10.68
N GLN A 128 -7.45 0.13 11.73
CA GLN A 128 -8.10 0.75 12.89
C GLN A 128 -7.22 1.81 13.54
N LYS A 129 -5.92 1.53 13.74
CA LYS A 129 -4.98 2.52 14.28
C LYS A 129 -4.86 3.78 13.40
N ILE A 130 -4.87 3.63 12.08
CA ILE A 130 -4.87 4.78 11.16
C ILE A 130 -6.18 5.55 11.24
N VAL A 131 -7.31 4.84 11.32
CA VAL A 131 -8.64 5.45 11.41
C VAL A 131 -8.73 6.32 12.67
N GLU A 132 -8.29 5.79 13.81
CA GLU A 132 -8.28 6.45 15.12
C GLU A 132 -7.24 7.58 15.24
N ASP A 133 -6.24 7.62 14.35
CA ASP A 133 -5.18 8.63 14.38
C ASP A 133 -5.73 10.05 14.14
N GLU A 134 -5.59 10.94 15.12
CA GLU A 134 -6.12 12.31 15.06
C GLU A 134 -5.22 13.29 14.27
N ASN A 135 -4.07 12.82 13.74
CA ASN A 135 -3.14 13.70 13.04
C ASN A 135 -3.67 14.18 11.68
N GLN A 136 -3.15 15.33 11.25
CA GLN A 136 -3.51 15.98 9.99
C GLN A 136 -3.14 15.19 8.74
N CYS A 137 -2.26 14.20 8.85
CA CYS A 137 -1.89 13.28 7.78
C CYS A 137 -1.19 12.08 8.44
N SER A 138 -1.25 10.92 7.82
CA SER A 138 -0.60 9.73 8.36
C SER A 138 -0.01 8.91 7.23
N SER A 139 1.18 8.33 7.42
CA SER A 139 1.81 7.46 6.42
C SER A 139 2.37 6.19 7.06
N ILE A 140 2.08 5.02 6.49
CA ILE A 140 2.67 3.75 6.93
C ILE A 140 3.90 3.44 6.10
N TYR A 141 5.02 3.25 6.78
CA TYR A 141 6.25 2.72 6.21
C TYR A 141 6.40 1.22 6.52
N SER A 142 6.57 0.42 5.47
CA SER A 142 7.06 -0.95 5.56
C SER A 142 8.52 -1.01 5.11
N GLY A 143 9.22 -2.11 5.37
CA GLY A 143 10.60 -2.32 4.89
C GLY A 143 10.80 -2.20 3.37
N HIS A 144 9.75 -1.98 2.58
CA HIS A 144 9.79 -1.69 1.13
C HIS A 144 9.45 -0.24 0.76
N GLY A 145 9.11 0.63 1.72
CA GLY A 145 8.74 2.02 1.49
C GLY A 145 7.40 2.41 2.12
N TYR A 146 6.92 3.60 1.77
CA TYR A 146 5.62 4.11 2.20
C TYR A 146 4.49 3.53 1.37
N GLN A 147 3.55 2.84 2.01
CA GLN A 147 2.60 1.97 1.33
C GLN A 147 1.12 2.28 1.62
N LEU A 148 0.85 3.21 2.51
CA LEU A 148 -0.50 3.69 2.81
C LEU A 148 -0.44 5.12 3.36
N TYR A 149 -1.41 5.96 3.01
CA TYR A 149 -1.52 7.34 3.48
C TYR A 149 -2.95 7.71 3.89
N LYS A 150 -3.13 8.32 5.07
CA LYS A 150 -4.36 9.01 5.46
C LYS A 150 -4.20 10.50 5.14
N VAL A 151 -5.11 11.04 4.34
CA VAL A 151 -5.15 12.45 3.95
C VAL A 151 -6.53 13.02 4.30
N PRO A 152 -6.61 14.00 5.20
CA PRO A 152 -7.86 14.66 5.52
C PRO A 152 -8.47 15.41 4.35
N LYS A 153 -9.80 15.50 4.34
CA LYS A 153 -10.60 16.21 3.33
C LYS A 153 -10.07 17.62 3.06
N ALA A 154 -9.72 18.34 4.11
CA ALA A 154 -9.24 19.73 4.03
C ALA A 154 -7.95 19.87 3.21
N LEU A 155 -7.17 18.80 3.08
CA LEU A 155 -5.91 18.77 2.33
C LEU A 155 -6.05 18.21 0.91
N ILE A 156 -7.21 17.68 0.53
CA ILE A 156 -7.45 17.14 -0.82
C ILE A 156 -7.19 18.17 -1.93
N PRO A 157 -7.65 19.43 -1.85
CA PRO A 157 -7.33 20.42 -2.88
C PRO A 157 -5.81 20.62 -3.04
N ALA A 158 -5.08 20.69 -1.93
CA ALA A 158 -3.62 20.84 -1.94
C ALA A 158 -2.92 19.60 -2.53
N LEU A 159 -3.46 18.40 -2.31
CA LEU A 159 -2.94 17.17 -2.92
C LEU A 159 -3.16 17.14 -4.44
N ILE A 160 -4.33 17.58 -4.90
CA ILE A 160 -4.66 17.69 -6.33
C ILE A 160 -3.69 18.64 -7.04
N ASP A 161 -3.43 19.79 -6.43
CA ASP A 161 -2.54 20.82 -6.98
C ASP A 161 -1.05 20.53 -6.74
N HIS A 162 -0.71 19.47 -6.00
CA HIS A 162 0.68 19.16 -5.68
C HIS A 162 1.48 18.88 -6.96
N PRO A 163 2.57 19.62 -7.24
CA PRO A 163 3.25 19.57 -8.54
C PRO A 163 3.97 18.24 -8.78
N GLY A 164 4.29 17.51 -7.70
CA GLY A 164 5.11 16.31 -7.73
C GLY A 164 6.55 16.61 -8.19
N ARG A 165 7.44 15.66 -7.99
CA ARG A 165 8.82 15.71 -8.49
C ARG A 165 9.19 14.49 -9.32
N GLY A 166 8.19 13.73 -9.75
CA GLY A 166 8.37 12.41 -10.36
C GLY A 166 8.85 11.36 -9.36
N GLY A 167 8.65 11.59 -8.05
CA GLY A 167 9.06 10.69 -6.98
C GLY A 167 8.00 9.65 -6.61
N GLY A 168 6.77 9.77 -7.16
CA GLY A 168 5.70 8.81 -6.93
C GLY A 168 5.29 8.76 -5.47
N MET A 169 5.57 7.64 -4.79
CA MET A 169 5.36 7.46 -3.34
C MET A 169 6.07 8.54 -2.51
N ILE A 170 7.22 9.01 -2.99
CA ILE A 170 8.00 10.01 -2.27
C ILE A 170 7.24 11.34 -2.23
N ASP A 171 6.49 11.68 -3.28
CA ASP A 171 5.69 12.91 -3.31
C ASP A 171 4.52 12.85 -2.33
N LEU A 172 3.84 11.70 -2.22
CA LEU A 172 2.77 11.48 -1.24
C LEU A 172 3.30 11.53 0.20
N HIS A 173 4.48 10.95 0.44
CA HIS A 173 5.11 11.02 1.75
C HIS A 173 5.52 12.44 2.12
N ASP A 174 6.20 13.15 1.21
CA ASP A 174 6.58 14.55 1.42
C ASP A 174 5.36 15.44 1.67
N PHE A 175 4.27 15.18 0.94
CA PHE A 175 3.00 15.85 1.17
C PHE A 175 2.50 15.63 2.59
N CYS A 176 2.46 14.38 3.07
CA CYS A 176 2.02 14.09 4.44
C CYS A 176 2.90 14.79 5.48
N ILE A 177 4.23 14.70 5.35
CA ILE A 177 5.17 15.30 6.31
C ILE A 177 5.05 16.83 6.36
N LYS A 178 4.91 17.50 5.21
CA LYS A 178 4.77 18.97 5.17
C LYS A 178 3.46 19.46 5.79
N ASN A 179 2.43 18.62 5.82
CA ASN A 179 1.11 18.98 6.33
C ASN A 179 0.85 18.36 7.71
N GLY A 180 1.86 18.43 8.59
CA GLY A 180 1.74 18.00 9.99
C GLY A 180 1.55 16.49 10.17
N GLY A 181 1.85 15.71 9.14
CA GLY A 181 1.63 14.28 9.17
C GLY A 181 2.70 13.51 9.94
N ILE A 182 2.29 12.35 10.43
CA ILE A 182 3.16 11.43 11.17
C ILE A 182 3.53 10.21 10.33
N ARG A 183 4.60 9.53 10.74
CA ARG A 183 5.02 8.27 10.13
C ARG A 183 4.75 7.12 11.08
N MET A 184 3.84 6.23 10.71
CA MET A 184 3.73 4.93 11.35
C MET A 184 4.80 3.99 10.79
N VAL A 185 5.62 3.44 11.68
CA VAL A 185 6.65 2.48 11.29
C VAL A 185 6.20 1.10 11.72
N VAL A 186 5.97 0.24 10.75
CA VAL A 186 6.02 -1.20 10.98
C VAL A 186 7.53 -1.48 11.11
N GLY A 187 8.05 -1.99 12.24
CA GLY A 187 9.50 -2.14 12.60
C GLY A 187 10.54 -2.75 11.60
N SER A 188 11.40 -1.91 11.03
CA SER A 188 12.44 -2.20 10.00
C SER A 188 13.12 -3.60 9.95
N ARG A 189 13.41 -4.08 8.73
CA ARG A 189 14.50 -5.06 8.47
C ARG A 189 15.85 -4.43 8.87
N PRO A 190 16.75 -5.13 9.59
CA PRO A 190 18.10 -4.65 9.84
C PRO A 190 18.84 -4.43 8.51
N GLY A 191 19.33 -3.20 8.27
CA GLY A 191 20.26 -2.92 7.16
C GLY A 191 19.75 -2.05 6.00
N LYS A 192 18.49 -1.58 6.01
CA LYS A 192 18.01 -0.56 5.03
C LYS A 192 18.24 0.89 5.48
N ASP A 193 18.82 1.08 6.66
CA ASP A 193 19.01 2.39 7.30
C ASP A 193 20.03 3.29 6.59
N ALA A 194 20.93 2.75 5.76
CA ALA A 194 22.00 3.52 5.13
C ALA A 194 21.53 4.47 4.01
N TRP A 195 20.49 4.08 3.25
CA TRP A 195 19.89 4.95 2.23
C TRP A 195 18.92 5.95 2.87
N MET A 196 18.13 5.51 3.86
CA MET A 196 17.26 6.38 4.64
C MET A 196 18.08 7.45 5.36
N LYS A 197 19.19 7.11 6.04
CA LYS A 197 20.16 8.08 6.65
C LYS A 197 20.59 9.22 5.75
N LYS A 198 20.62 9.01 4.43
CA LYS A 198 20.97 10.02 3.44
C LYS A 198 19.82 10.96 3.07
N CYS A 199 18.57 10.51 3.22
CA CYS A 199 17.35 11.30 3.05
C CYS A 199 16.81 11.90 4.37
N GLU A 200 17.39 11.50 5.50
CA GLU A 200 16.77 11.52 6.83
C GLU A 200 16.80 12.84 7.61
N THR A 201 17.62 13.84 7.28
CA THR A 201 17.83 14.98 8.20
C THR A 201 16.60 15.89 8.36
N LYS A 202 15.63 15.85 7.45
CA LYS A 202 14.31 16.50 7.62
C LYS A 202 13.17 15.54 7.97
N TRP A 203 13.28 14.26 7.59
CA TRP A 203 12.19 13.28 7.68
C TRP A 203 12.21 12.43 8.97
N LEU A 204 13.35 12.30 9.66
CA LEU A 204 13.44 11.59 10.95
C LEU A 204 12.74 12.27 12.11
N ASN A 205 12.54 13.59 12.02
CA ASN A 205 12.00 14.38 13.12
C ASN A 205 10.47 14.38 13.14
N ALA A 206 9.81 13.72 12.19
CA ALA A 206 8.36 13.54 12.23
C ALA A 206 7.99 12.59 13.38
N PRO A 207 6.92 12.86 14.14
CA PRO A 207 6.46 11.95 15.18
C PRO A 207 6.21 10.57 14.59
N VAL A 208 6.69 9.53 15.29
CA VAL A 208 6.51 8.14 14.87
C VAL A 208 5.53 7.47 15.82
N LEU A 209 4.41 6.97 15.29
CA LEU A 209 3.62 5.97 16.00
C LEU A 209 4.31 4.60 15.83
N GLN A 210 4.64 3.96 16.96
CA GLN A 210 5.26 2.64 17.02
C GLN A 210 4.17 1.56 17.25
N ASP A 211 4.54 0.28 17.05
CA ASP A 211 3.71 -0.92 17.32
C ASP A 211 2.69 -1.32 16.25
N VAL A 212 3.16 -1.69 15.04
CA VAL A 212 2.33 -2.34 14.02
C VAL A 212 2.99 -3.67 13.62
N ASP A 213 2.20 -4.75 13.54
CA ASP A 213 2.68 -6.10 13.19
C ASP A 213 3.06 -6.23 11.72
N TYR A 214 4.07 -7.06 11.42
CA TYR A 214 4.59 -7.30 10.07
C TYR A 214 3.92 -8.43 9.33
N PHE A 215 3.85 -8.28 8.01
CA PHE A 215 3.68 -9.38 7.08
C PHE A 215 4.82 -9.36 6.07
N TYR A 216 5.41 -10.52 5.85
CA TYR A 216 6.34 -10.78 4.76
C TYR A 216 5.89 -12.04 4.04
N GLN A 217 6.19 -12.10 2.76
CA GLN A 217 5.78 -13.19 1.88
C GLN A 217 6.99 -14.14 1.69
N THR A 218 6.71 -15.42 1.46
CA THR A 218 7.72 -16.44 1.13
C THR A 218 7.23 -17.30 -0.03
N ASP A 219 8.11 -18.08 -0.65
CA ASP A 219 7.82 -18.83 -1.87
C ASP A 219 6.79 -19.97 -1.69
N GLU A 220 6.40 -20.30 -0.45
CA GLU A 220 5.43 -21.38 -0.14
C GLU A 220 4.03 -20.87 0.29
N GLY A 221 3.79 -19.56 0.20
CA GLY A 221 2.62 -18.92 0.82
C GLY A 221 3.00 -18.14 2.08
N VAL A 222 2.02 -17.56 2.76
CA VAL A 222 2.25 -16.63 3.88
C VAL A 222 1.71 -17.14 5.20
N VAL A 223 2.33 -16.70 6.30
CA VAL A 223 1.87 -16.86 7.68
C VAL A 223 1.68 -15.48 8.32
N GLN A 224 0.66 -15.44 9.17
CA GLN A 224 0.07 -14.36 9.97
C GLN A 224 1.06 -13.44 10.73
N GLY A 225 0.59 -12.22 11.06
CA GLY A 225 1.35 -11.16 11.71
C GLY A 225 1.96 -11.56 13.04
N MET A 226 3.24 -11.24 13.22
CA MET A 226 3.99 -11.55 14.43
C MET A 226 4.83 -10.36 14.88
N SER A 227 4.86 -10.14 16.20
CA SER A 227 5.80 -9.22 16.83
C SER A 227 7.26 -9.69 16.64
N PRO A 228 8.27 -8.79 16.65
CA PRO A 228 9.67 -9.12 16.31
C PRO A 228 10.29 -10.28 17.10
N GLY A 229 9.92 -10.42 18.38
CA GLY A 229 10.35 -11.53 19.22
C GLY A 229 9.73 -12.88 18.83
N LYS A 230 8.47 -12.88 18.39
CA LYS A 230 7.76 -14.08 17.91
C LYS A 230 8.31 -14.53 16.55
N TYR A 231 8.68 -13.60 15.67
CA TYR A 231 9.31 -13.90 14.38
C TYR A 231 10.65 -14.65 14.53
N THR A 232 11.50 -14.20 15.46
CA THR A 232 12.82 -14.81 15.66
C THR A 232 12.73 -16.23 16.24
N ALA A 233 11.77 -16.47 17.14
CA ALA A 233 11.50 -17.81 17.68
C ALA A 233 10.94 -18.74 16.60
N TRP A 234 10.00 -18.25 15.78
CA TRP A 234 9.43 -18.98 14.66
C TRP A 234 10.49 -19.34 13.60
N LEU A 235 11.37 -18.40 13.22
CA LEU A 235 12.46 -18.66 12.27
C LEU A 235 13.36 -19.82 12.72
N LYS A 236 13.79 -19.81 13.98
CA LYS A 236 14.62 -20.89 14.55
C LYS A 236 13.89 -22.24 14.53
N GLU A 237 12.57 -22.24 14.72
CA GLU A 237 11.75 -23.44 14.63
C GLU A 237 11.65 -23.97 13.20
N GLN A 238 11.56 -23.11 12.20
CA GLN A 238 11.54 -23.52 10.78
C GLN A 238 12.92 -23.99 10.29
N GLU A 239 14.00 -23.32 10.71
CA GLU A 239 15.37 -23.76 10.44
C GLU A 239 15.67 -25.14 11.06
N ALA A 240 15.15 -25.40 12.26
CA ALA A 240 15.22 -26.72 12.90
C ALA A 240 14.44 -27.82 12.14
N LYS A 241 13.44 -27.43 11.34
CA LYS A 241 12.70 -28.32 10.43
C LYS A 241 13.37 -28.47 9.06
N GLY A 242 14.54 -27.85 8.86
CA GLY A 242 15.32 -27.94 7.62
C GLY A 242 14.86 -27.01 6.49
N ILE A 243 13.95 -26.06 6.77
CA ILE A 243 13.43 -25.10 5.79
C ILE A 243 14.36 -23.88 5.76
N ARG A 244 14.89 -23.52 4.58
CA ARG A 244 15.75 -22.34 4.38
C ARG A 244 15.11 -21.34 3.44
N TYR A 245 15.18 -20.06 3.79
CA TYR A 245 14.65 -18.97 2.99
C TYR A 245 15.78 -18.20 2.29
N SER A 246 15.73 -18.13 0.96
CA SER A 246 16.52 -17.21 0.12
C SER A 246 15.53 -16.33 -0.63
N GLY A 247 15.75 -15.02 -0.71
CA GLY A 247 14.74 -14.08 -1.21
C GLY A 247 14.15 -14.41 -2.59
N TRP A 248 12.82 -14.32 -2.67
CA TRP A 248 11.99 -13.84 -3.80
C TRP A 248 12.31 -14.30 -5.23
N VAL A 249 12.40 -15.60 -5.55
CA VAL A 249 12.07 -16.14 -6.90
C VAL A 249 11.75 -17.64 -6.81
N PRO A 250 10.66 -18.14 -7.44
CA PRO A 250 10.41 -19.57 -7.55
C PRO A 250 11.28 -20.23 -8.62
N VAL A 251 11.96 -21.33 -8.29
CA VAL A 251 12.47 -22.28 -9.29
C VAL A 251 11.79 -23.62 -9.05
N LYS A 252 11.07 -24.12 -10.05
CA LYS A 252 10.35 -25.39 -10.00
C LYS A 252 11.29 -26.55 -10.38
N LYS A 253 11.27 -27.56 -9.50
CA LYS A 253 11.88 -28.90 -9.52
C LYS A 253 13.40 -28.97 -9.36
#